data_AF-A0A8G1VY41-F1
#
_entry.id   AF-A0A8G1VY41-F1
#
_cell.length_a   1.000
_cell.length_b   1.000
_cell.length_c   1.000
_cell.angle_alpha   90.00
_cell.angle_beta   90.00
_cell.angle_gamma   90.00
#
_symmetry.space_group_name_H-M   'P 1'
#
loop_
_entity.id
_entity.type
_entity.pdbx_description
1 polymer ?
#
loop_
_entity_poly.entity_id
_entity_poly.type
_entity_poly.pdbx_seq_one_letter_code
_entity_poly.pdbx_strand_id
1 'polypeptide(L)'
;MHELPIQPRGLLWQTDFITPAHEATLLQIFRHDLQWPTRPGRISLHYGYTFDYKTFNIDPAIPYRPFPDWLVPLLPAREPRAPDQVCLQYYPPGAGIPPHVDAHGPYDQLYALSLGAPVLMEFRRGDERVEVDCEPRSLMCMSGDARLFWTHGIKKRKTDVVSMDGGETGVRVRGERWSITYRWLREGGECECGDLRLCDTAQRRAGVEKEKRSVVALREAAEAAGGEDEGKGKGKGEGEGEDGDES
;
A
#
# COMPACT_ATOMS: atom_id res chain seq x y z
N MET A 1 -1.87 -16.99 17.02
CA MET A 1 -1.09 -17.08 15.78
C MET A 1 -0.09 -18.22 15.87
N HIS A 2 0.10 -18.95 14.79
CA HIS A 2 1.15 -19.97 14.59
C HIS A 2 1.95 -19.61 13.34
N GLU A 3 3.21 -20.01 13.23
CA GLU A 3 3.97 -19.83 11.99
C GLU A 3 3.53 -20.88 10.96
N LEU A 4 3.31 -20.46 9.72
CA LEU A 4 3.00 -21.39 8.64
C LEU A 4 4.24 -22.26 8.33
N PRO A 5 4.08 -23.58 8.10
CA PRO A 5 5.19 -24.49 7.83
C PRO A 5 5.65 -24.42 6.36
N ILE A 6 5.86 -23.20 5.85
CA ILE A 6 6.22 -22.91 4.46
C ILE A 6 7.37 -21.89 4.42
N GLN A 7 7.91 -21.65 3.22
CA GLN A 7 8.67 -20.43 2.94
C GLN A 7 7.70 -19.31 2.49
N PRO A 8 8.04 -18.03 2.68
CA PRO A 8 9.09 -17.54 3.57
C PRO A 8 8.81 -17.81 5.05
N ARG A 9 9.88 -17.93 5.84
CA ARG A 9 9.77 -17.93 7.32
C ARG A 9 9.32 -16.57 7.85
N GLY A 10 8.67 -16.54 9.00
CA GLY A 10 8.14 -15.32 9.59
C GLY A 10 6.74 -14.92 9.11
N LEU A 11 6.04 -15.83 8.43
CA LEU A 11 4.59 -15.76 8.19
C LEU A 11 3.84 -16.38 9.36
N LEU A 12 3.35 -15.54 10.27
CA LEU A 12 2.47 -15.98 11.35
C LEU A 12 1.01 -15.80 10.94
N TRP A 13 0.18 -16.75 11.32
CA TRP A 13 -1.19 -16.87 10.85
C TRP A 13 -2.16 -17.10 12.01
N GLN A 14 -3.31 -16.45 11.91
CA GLN A 14 -4.47 -16.70 12.77
C GLN A 14 -5.72 -16.76 11.91
N THR A 15 -6.35 -17.93 11.90
CA THR A 15 -7.71 -18.12 11.37
C THR A 15 -8.73 -17.50 12.32
N ASP A 16 -9.88 -17.13 11.78
CA ASP A 16 -11.02 -16.62 12.55
C ASP A 16 -10.67 -15.51 13.55
N PHE A 17 -9.82 -14.56 13.11
CA PHE A 17 -9.46 -13.37 13.88
C PHE A 17 -10.69 -12.53 14.23
N ILE A 18 -11.68 -12.52 13.32
CA ILE A 18 -13.01 -11.98 13.57
C ILE A 18 -14.06 -13.05 13.29
N THR A 19 -15.24 -12.89 13.90
CA THR A 19 -16.37 -13.79 13.64
C THR A 19 -17.02 -13.47 12.29
N PRO A 20 -17.76 -14.41 11.68
CA PRO A 20 -18.53 -14.15 10.47
C PRO A 20 -19.54 -13.01 10.60
N ALA A 21 -20.18 -12.87 11.76
CA ALA A 21 -21.11 -11.77 12.04
C ALA A 21 -20.40 -10.42 12.05
N HIS A 22 -19.21 -10.34 12.66
CA HIS A 22 -18.41 -9.11 12.68
C HIS A 22 -17.91 -8.76 11.27
N GLU A 23 -17.46 -9.73 10.49
CA GLU A 23 -17.11 -9.52 9.07
C GLU A 23 -18.29 -8.95 8.29
N ALA A 24 -19.50 -9.51 8.45
CA ALA A 24 -20.69 -9.01 7.77
C ALA A 24 -20.97 -7.53 8.10
N THR A 25 -20.86 -7.12 9.37
CA THR A 25 -21.00 -5.72 9.79
C THR A 25 -19.94 -4.82 9.12
N LEU A 26 -18.68 -5.25 9.09
CA LEU A 26 -17.60 -4.48 8.46
C LEU A 26 -17.82 -4.34 6.95
N LEU A 27 -18.23 -5.41 6.28
CA LEU A 27 -18.51 -5.38 4.84
C LEU A 27 -19.70 -4.47 4.50
N GLN A 28 -20.68 -4.32 5.40
CA GLN A 28 -21.76 -3.34 5.25
C GLN A 28 -21.19 -1.91 5.30
N ILE A 29 -20.38 -1.60 6.31
CA ILE A 29 -19.72 -0.30 6.47
C ILE A 29 -18.88 0.02 5.23
N PHE A 30 -18.07 -0.93 4.77
CA PHE A 30 -17.16 -0.71 3.66
C PHE A 30 -17.88 -0.44 2.35
N ARG A 31 -19.05 -1.04 2.12
CA ARG A 31 -19.81 -0.85 0.87
C ARG A 31 -20.67 0.40 0.87
N HIS A 32 -21.21 0.77 2.04
CA HIS A 32 -22.31 1.73 2.09
C HIS A 32 -21.99 3.01 2.87
N ASP A 33 -21.07 2.95 3.84
CA ASP A 33 -20.83 4.06 4.76
C ASP A 33 -19.50 4.78 4.50
N LEU A 34 -18.54 4.10 3.85
CA LEU A 34 -17.24 4.69 3.50
C LEU A 34 -17.27 5.35 2.13
N GLN A 35 -16.66 6.54 2.04
CA GLN A 35 -16.41 7.21 0.77
C GLN A 35 -15.09 6.75 0.17
N TRP A 36 -15.16 6.10 -0.99
CA TRP A 36 -14.01 5.57 -1.69
C TRP A 36 -13.51 6.49 -2.81
N PRO A 37 -12.20 6.51 -3.11
CA PRO A 37 -11.68 7.22 -4.27
C PRO A 37 -12.26 6.67 -5.58
N THR A 38 -12.73 7.55 -6.45
CA THR A 38 -13.28 7.18 -7.77
C THR A 38 -12.16 6.97 -8.78
N ARG A 39 -11.58 5.77 -8.83
CA ARG A 39 -10.60 5.36 -9.84
C ARG A 39 -10.65 3.86 -10.10
N PRO A 40 -10.26 3.38 -11.30
CA PRO A 40 -10.27 1.96 -11.59
C PRO A 40 -9.20 1.18 -10.80
N GLY A 41 -9.46 -0.11 -10.58
CA GLY A 41 -8.50 -1.02 -9.94
C GLY A 41 -8.54 -0.97 -8.41
N ARG A 42 -7.39 -1.24 -7.79
CA ARG A 42 -7.25 -1.23 -6.33
C ARG A 42 -7.34 0.20 -5.80
N ILE A 43 -8.17 0.40 -4.79
CA ILE A 43 -8.30 1.68 -4.07
C ILE A 43 -8.05 1.47 -2.57
N SER A 44 -7.67 2.53 -1.87
CA SER A 44 -7.28 2.47 -0.47
C SER A 44 -7.75 3.68 0.31
N LEU A 45 -8.03 3.46 1.59
CA LEU A 45 -8.21 4.46 2.62
C LEU A 45 -7.12 4.28 3.67
N HIS A 46 -6.57 5.40 4.13
CA HIS A 46 -5.53 5.40 5.15
C HIS A 46 -6.10 6.01 6.43
N TYR A 47 -5.70 5.46 7.57
CA TYR A 47 -5.93 5.99 8.91
C TYR A 47 -4.59 6.03 9.65
N GLY A 48 -4.52 6.85 10.69
CA GLY A 48 -3.30 7.14 11.43
C GLY A 48 -2.47 8.22 10.74
N TYR A 49 -1.15 8.13 10.90
CA TYR A 49 -0.21 8.96 10.16
C TYR A 49 -0.22 8.58 8.68
N THR A 50 -0.14 9.60 7.82
CA THR A 50 0.09 9.35 6.39
C THR A 50 1.58 9.22 6.17
N PHE A 51 1.98 8.13 5.53
CA PHE A 51 3.36 7.93 5.12
C PHE A 51 3.70 8.90 3.99
N ASP A 52 4.72 9.71 4.18
CA ASP A 52 5.24 10.55 3.11
C ASP A 52 6.03 9.68 2.13
N TYR A 53 5.50 9.52 0.92
CA TYR A 53 6.20 8.80 -0.15
C TYR A 53 7.33 9.61 -0.79
N LYS A 54 7.57 10.86 -0.36
CA LYS A 54 8.74 11.67 -0.71
C LYS A 54 9.89 11.42 0.25
N THR A 55 9.65 11.55 1.56
CA THR A 55 10.68 11.43 2.60
C THR A 55 10.81 10.03 3.20
N PHE A 56 9.89 9.13 2.88
CA PHE A 56 9.83 7.76 3.42
C PHE A 56 9.76 7.73 4.95
N ASN A 57 9.11 8.74 5.52
CA ASN A 57 8.91 8.91 6.95
C ASN A 57 7.44 9.30 7.22
N ILE A 58 7.05 9.48 8.49
CA ILE A 58 5.81 10.20 8.80
C ILE A 58 5.92 11.60 8.22
N ASP A 59 4.92 12.03 7.45
CA ASP A 59 4.78 13.45 7.14
C ASP A 59 4.22 14.19 8.36
N PRO A 60 5.00 15.04 9.07
CA PRO A 60 4.45 15.83 10.17
C PRO A 60 3.44 16.87 9.67
N ALA A 61 3.43 17.20 8.38
CA ALA A 61 2.50 18.15 7.79
C ALA A 61 1.15 17.51 7.41
N ILE A 62 1.03 16.18 7.38
CA ILE A 62 -0.26 15.52 7.14
C ILE A 62 -0.91 15.18 8.47
N PRO A 63 -2.11 15.73 8.76
CA PRO A 63 -2.81 15.46 10.01
C PRO A 63 -3.04 13.97 10.24
N TYR A 64 -2.81 13.52 11.48
CA TYR A 64 -3.22 12.20 11.94
C TYR A 64 -4.73 12.01 11.73
N ARG A 65 -5.11 10.97 10.99
CA ARG A 65 -6.53 10.61 10.85
C ARG A 65 -6.89 9.61 11.95
N PRO A 66 -7.86 9.93 12.84
CA PRO A 66 -8.23 9.04 13.93
C PRO A 66 -8.76 7.70 13.43
N PHE A 67 -8.57 6.67 14.25
CA PHE A 67 -9.15 5.36 14.00
C PHE A 67 -10.66 5.43 14.28
N PRO A 68 -11.51 5.07 13.31
CA PRO A 68 -12.94 5.03 13.54
C PRO A 68 -13.28 3.90 14.53
N ASP A 69 -14.41 4.02 15.22
CA ASP A 69 -14.82 3.07 16.28
C ASP A 69 -14.87 1.62 15.81
N TRP A 70 -15.23 1.37 14.55
CA TRP A 70 -15.24 0.01 13.98
C TRP A 70 -13.85 -0.60 13.79
N LEU A 71 -12.79 0.23 13.72
CA LEU A 71 -11.42 -0.23 13.50
C LEU A 71 -10.72 -0.63 14.80
N VAL A 72 -11.05 0.05 15.91
CA VAL A 72 -10.39 -0.17 17.21
C VAL A 72 -10.49 -1.63 17.69
N PRO A 73 -11.62 -2.33 17.56
CA PRO A 73 -11.73 -3.75 17.92
C PRO A 73 -10.90 -4.70 17.03
N LEU A 74 -10.36 -4.22 15.90
CA LEU A 74 -9.58 -5.02 14.94
C LEU A 74 -8.07 -4.88 15.17
N LEU A 75 -7.64 -4.06 16.11
CA LEU A 75 -6.23 -3.86 16.40
C LEU A 75 -5.61 -5.16 16.92
N PRO A 76 -4.46 -5.61 16.36
CA PRO A 76 -3.79 -6.82 16.82
C PRO A 76 -3.38 -6.72 18.30
N ALA A 77 -4.07 -7.44 19.19
CA ALA A 77 -3.86 -7.39 20.64
C ALA A 77 -2.48 -7.88 21.13
N ARG A 78 -1.61 -8.37 20.23
CA ARG A 78 -0.24 -8.78 20.55
C ARG A 78 0.74 -7.61 20.61
N GLU A 79 0.37 -6.48 20.00
CA GLU A 79 1.21 -5.30 20.00
C GLU A 79 0.96 -4.46 21.26
N PRO A 80 2.00 -3.91 21.90
CA PRO A 80 1.87 -3.18 23.17
C PRO A 80 1.19 -1.81 23.00
N ARG A 81 1.05 -1.34 21.76
CA ARG A 81 0.43 -0.06 21.43
C ARG A 81 -0.32 -0.15 20.10
N ALA A 82 -1.19 0.81 19.85
CA ALA A 82 -1.88 0.97 18.58
C ALA A 82 -0.88 1.20 17.42
N PRO A 83 -1.21 0.76 16.19
CA PRO A 83 -0.40 1.03 15.01
C PRO A 83 -0.35 2.53 14.71
N ASP A 84 0.70 2.94 14.01
CA ASP A 84 0.87 4.32 13.57
C ASP A 84 0.15 4.57 12.25
N GLN A 85 0.03 3.53 11.42
CA GLN A 85 -0.58 3.61 10.10
C GLN A 85 -1.46 2.38 9.85
N VAL A 86 -2.67 2.62 9.35
CA VAL A 86 -3.60 1.56 8.93
C VAL A 86 -4.08 1.83 7.50
N CYS A 87 -4.00 0.84 6.62
CA CYS A 87 -4.44 0.93 5.24
C CYS A 87 -5.57 -0.07 4.98
N LEU A 88 -6.80 0.42 4.79
CA LEU A 88 -7.92 -0.37 4.29
C LEU A 88 -7.88 -0.35 2.76
N GLN A 89 -7.87 -1.52 2.14
CA GLN A 89 -7.72 -1.68 0.69
C GLN A 89 -8.91 -2.44 0.13
N TYR A 90 -9.49 -1.95 -0.98
CA TYR A 90 -10.50 -2.65 -1.76
C TYR A 90 -9.91 -3.15 -3.07
N TYR A 91 -10.23 -4.41 -3.40
CA TYR A 91 -9.86 -5.08 -4.63
C TYR A 91 -11.14 -5.57 -5.32
N PRO A 92 -11.57 -4.93 -6.42
CA PRO A 92 -12.62 -5.51 -7.25
C PRO A 92 -12.10 -6.79 -7.96
N PRO A 93 -12.99 -7.70 -8.40
CA PRO A 93 -12.60 -8.89 -9.14
C PRO A 93 -11.66 -8.58 -10.31
N GLY A 94 -10.52 -9.28 -10.36
CA GLY A 94 -9.50 -9.03 -11.38
C GLY A 94 -8.41 -8.05 -10.97
N ALA A 95 -8.60 -7.23 -9.94
CA ALA A 95 -7.57 -6.33 -9.44
C ALA A 95 -6.45 -7.07 -8.71
N GLY A 96 -5.32 -6.39 -8.56
CA GLY A 96 -4.14 -6.93 -7.90
C GLY A 96 -3.23 -5.81 -7.38
N ILE A 97 -2.08 -6.22 -6.86
CA ILE A 97 -0.99 -5.35 -6.45
C ILE A 97 0.31 -5.98 -6.96
N PRO A 98 1.15 -5.25 -7.72
CA PRO A 98 2.43 -5.76 -8.18
C PRO A 98 3.31 -6.24 -7.01
N PRO A 99 4.24 -7.17 -7.24
CA PRO A 99 5.22 -7.56 -6.23
C PRO A 99 5.98 -6.35 -5.71
N HIS A 100 6.02 -6.21 -4.38
CA HIS A 100 6.70 -5.11 -3.70
C HIS A 100 7.13 -5.54 -2.29
N VAL A 101 7.94 -4.70 -1.65
CA VAL A 101 8.16 -4.72 -0.20
C VAL A 101 7.66 -3.41 0.39
N ASP A 102 7.20 -3.46 1.63
CA ASP A 102 6.99 -2.26 2.42
C ASP A 102 8.36 -1.67 2.82
N ALA A 103 8.47 -0.34 2.89
CA ALA A 103 9.72 0.35 3.20
C ALA A 103 10.35 -0.17 4.49
N HIS A 104 11.63 -0.55 4.46
CA HIS A 104 12.31 -1.27 5.54
C HIS A 104 12.67 -0.36 6.72
N GLY A 105 13.17 0.84 6.42
CA GLY A 105 13.53 1.83 7.43
C GLY A 105 12.40 2.08 8.44
N PRO A 106 11.24 2.58 7.98
CA PRO A 106 10.17 3.01 8.87
C PRO A 106 9.40 1.85 9.51
N TYR A 107 9.34 0.66 8.93
CA TYR A 107 8.44 -0.40 9.42
C TYR A 107 9.19 -1.69 9.75
N ASP A 108 8.89 -2.28 10.90
CA ASP A 108 9.38 -3.60 11.27
C ASP A 108 8.42 -4.70 10.81
N GLN A 109 7.65 -5.31 11.71
CA GLN A 109 6.60 -6.27 11.35
C GLN A 109 5.30 -5.60 10.90
N LEU A 110 4.54 -6.34 10.08
CA LEU A 110 3.32 -5.86 9.45
C LEU A 110 2.21 -6.88 9.62
N TYR A 111 1.00 -6.38 9.82
CA TYR A 111 -0.18 -7.24 9.93
C TYR A 111 -1.13 -6.98 8.77
N ALA A 112 -1.80 -8.02 8.27
CA ALA A 112 -2.82 -7.93 7.24
C ALA A 112 -4.02 -8.81 7.60
N LEU A 113 -5.16 -8.17 7.85
CA LEU A 113 -6.47 -8.83 7.98
C LEU A 113 -7.11 -8.94 6.61
N SER A 114 -7.52 -10.14 6.20
CA SER A 114 -8.25 -10.37 4.94
C SER A 114 -9.75 -10.47 5.21
N LEU A 115 -10.59 -9.84 4.38
CA LEU A 115 -12.05 -9.87 4.49
C LEU A 115 -12.72 -10.04 3.11
N GLY A 116 -13.90 -10.64 3.08
CA GLY A 116 -14.67 -10.85 1.86
C GLY A 116 -14.20 -12.07 1.07
N ALA A 117 -13.87 -11.91 -0.22
CA ALA A 117 -13.40 -13.03 -1.02
C ALA A 117 -11.94 -13.41 -0.72
N PRO A 118 -11.61 -14.71 -0.67
CA PRO A 118 -10.24 -15.18 -0.54
C PRO A 118 -9.39 -14.82 -1.77
N VAL A 119 -8.07 -14.76 -1.61
CA VAL A 119 -7.14 -14.50 -2.72
C VAL A 119 -5.79 -15.14 -2.50
N LEU A 120 -5.18 -15.63 -3.57
CA LEU A 120 -3.78 -16.04 -3.53
C LEU A 120 -2.86 -14.81 -3.56
N MET A 121 -2.12 -14.61 -2.47
CA MET A 121 -1.00 -13.68 -2.39
C MET A 121 0.30 -14.42 -2.71
N GLU A 122 1.08 -13.90 -3.64
CA GLU A 122 2.35 -14.50 -4.05
C GLU A 122 3.52 -13.80 -3.38
N PHE A 123 4.37 -14.59 -2.74
CA PHE A 123 5.68 -14.22 -2.22
C PHE A 123 6.77 -14.63 -3.22
N ARG A 124 7.74 -13.75 -3.47
CA ARG A 124 8.86 -14.00 -4.40
C ARG A 124 10.22 -13.63 -3.83
N ARG A 125 11.21 -14.51 -4.04
CA ARG A 125 12.65 -14.26 -3.83
C ARG A 125 13.46 -14.91 -4.95
N GLY A 126 14.09 -14.10 -5.80
CA GLY A 126 14.79 -14.61 -7.00
C GLY A 126 13.81 -15.35 -7.92
N ASP A 127 14.02 -16.66 -8.11
CA ASP A 127 13.10 -17.54 -8.86
C ASP A 127 12.10 -18.29 -7.97
N GLU A 128 12.27 -18.25 -6.65
CA GLU A 128 11.34 -18.88 -5.70
C GLU A 128 9.99 -18.18 -5.69
N ARG A 129 8.90 -18.94 -5.76
CA ARG A 129 7.52 -18.45 -5.71
C ARG A 129 6.72 -19.29 -4.73
N VAL A 130 6.03 -18.64 -3.80
CA VAL A 130 5.09 -19.29 -2.89
C VAL A 130 3.78 -18.52 -2.92
N GLU A 131 2.66 -19.19 -3.16
CA GLU A 131 1.33 -18.59 -3.04
C GLU A 131 0.71 -18.99 -1.70
N VAL A 132 0.21 -18.00 -0.96
CA VAL A 132 -0.51 -18.16 0.31
C VAL A 132 -1.96 -17.80 0.09
N ASP A 133 -2.86 -18.69 0.50
CA ASP A 133 -4.30 -18.44 0.40
C ASP A 133 -4.80 -17.54 1.53
N CYS A 134 -5.08 -16.29 1.18
CA CYS A 134 -5.59 -15.31 2.11
C CYS A 134 -7.09 -15.44 2.30
N GLU A 135 -7.49 -16.45 3.08
CA GLU A 135 -8.89 -16.71 3.44
C GLU A 135 -9.51 -15.54 4.23
N PRO A 136 -10.83 -15.29 4.12
CA PRO A 136 -11.50 -14.27 4.90
C PRO A 136 -11.36 -14.49 6.40
N ARG A 137 -11.40 -13.39 7.15
CA ARG A 137 -11.28 -13.33 8.62
C ARG A 137 -9.93 -13.82 9.15
N SER A 138 -8.95 -14.01 8.28
CA SER A 138 -7.60 -14.39 8.69
C SER A 138 -6.72 -13.16 8.93
N LEU A 139 -5.94 -13.21 10.00
CA LEU A 139 -4.89 -12.24 10.29
C LEU A 139 -3.54 -12.86 10.02
N MET A 140 -2.81 -12.28 9.07
CA MET A 140 -1.42 -12.59 8.77
C MET A 140 -0.51 -11.58 9.46
N CYS A 141 0.59 -12.04 10.05
CA CYS A 141 1.73 -11.21 10.42
C CYS A 141 2.92 -11.60 9.53
N MET A 142 3.55 -10.60 8.92
CA MET A 142 4.81 -10.73 8.20
C MET A 142 5.91 -10.14 9.08
N SER A 143 6.87 -10.98 9.46
CA SER A 143 8.05 -10.62 10.26
C SER A 143 9.30 -11.26 9.67
N GLY A 144 10.49 -10.78 10.06
CA GLY A 144 11.77 -11.37 9.66
C GLY A 144 11.87 -11.60 8.15
N ASP A 145 12.08 -12.87 7.75
CA ASP A 145 12.39 -13.23 6.36
C ASP A 145 11.28 -12.81 5.38
N ALA A 146 10.04 -13.18 5.68
CA ALA A 146 8.86 -12.88 4.88
C ALA A 146 8.62 -11.39 4.63
N ARG A 147 8.99 -10.55 5.60
CA ARG A 147 8.82 -9.10 5.52
C ARG A 147 9.96 -8.41 4.79
N LEU A 148 11.19 -8.89 4.99
CA LEU A 148 12.40 -8.15 4.60
C LEU A 148 13.01 -8.66 3.29
N PHE A 149 13.01 -9.96 3.01
CA PHE A 149 13.79 -10.50 1.88
C PHE A 149 12.93 -11.08 0.76
N TRP A 150 11.60 -11.01 0.93
CA TRP A 150 10.61 -11.47 -0.03
C TRP A 150 9.71 -10.32 -0.45
N THR A 151 9.50 -10.19 -1.76
CA THR A 151 8.42 -9.33 -2.28
C THR A 151 7.09 -10.06 -2.17
N HIS A 152 6.01 -9.34 -1.95
CA HIS A 152 4.66 -9.89 -1.93
C HIS A 152 3.73 -9.13 -2.90
N GLY A 153 2.75 -9.83 -3.46
CA GLY A 153 1.82 -9.22 -4.40
C GLY A 153 0.59 -10.08 -4.66
N ILE A 154 -0.42 -9.48 -5.29
CA ILE A 154 -1.62 -10.19 -5.74
C ILE A 154 -1.66 -10.04 -7.25
N LYS A 155 -1.58 -11.16 -7.99
CA LYS A 155 -1.64 -11.15 -9.46
C LYS A 155 -2.95 -10.55 -9.97
N LYS A 156 -2.89 -9.78 -11.05
CA LYS A 156 -4.08 -9.24 -11.74
C LYS A 156 -4.75 -10.35 -12.56
N ARG A 157 -5.67 -11.11 -11.95
CA ARG A 157 -6.41 -12.22 -12.59
C ARG A 157 -7.80 -12.37 -11.98
N LYS A 158 -8.74 -12.96 -12.73
CA LYS A 158 -10.14 -13.16 -12.30
C LYS A 158 -10.38 -14.51 -11.61
N THR A 159 -9.43 -15.43 -11.71
CA THR A 159 -9.52 -16.77 -11.14
C THR A 159 -8.21 -17.16 -10.46
N ASP A 160 -8.29 -18.00 -9.44
CA ASP A 160 -7.16 -18.63 -8.76
C ASP A 160 -7.21 -20.15 -9.00
N VAL A 161 -6.05 -20.78 -9.12
CA VAL A 161 -5.93 -22.25 -9.10
C VAL A 161 -5.56 -22.63 -7.68
N VAL A 162 -6.46 -23.32 -6.99
CA VAL A 162 -6.34 -23.65 -5.55
C VAL A 162 -6.26 -25.15 -5.34
N SER A 163 -5.49 -25.58 -4.34
CA SER A 163 -5.51 -26.97 -3.90
C SER A 163 -6.79 -27.23 -3.09
N MET A 164 -7.49 -28.30 -3.40
CA MET A 164 -8.66 -28.78 -2.66
C MET A 164 -8.28 -29.97 -1.77
N ASP A 165 -9.19 -30.31 -0.85
CA ASP A 165 -9.09 -31.52 -0.04
C ASP A 165 -8.95 -32.75 -0.95
N GLY A 166 -8.02 -33.66 -0.61
CA GLY A 166 -7.71 -34.83 -1.42
C GLY A 166 -6.64 -34.61 -2.51
N GLY A 167 -6.06 -33.41 -2.60
CA GLY A 167 -4.94 -33.11 -3.51
C GLY A 167 -5.35 -32.75 -4.93
N GLU A 168 -6.66 -32.64 -5.19
CA GLU A 168 -7.18 -32.13 -6.46
C GLU A 168 -6.93 -30.63 -6.59
N THR A 169 -6.85 -30.14 -7.83
CA THR A 169 -6.74 -28.70 -8.10
C THR A 169 -8.07 -28.16 -8.63
N GLY A 170 -8.47 -27.02 -8.10
CA GLY A 170 -9.72 -26.34 -8.42
C GLY A 170 -9.50 -24.96 -9.00
N VAL A 171 -10.51 -24.45 -9.72
CA VAL A 171 -10.55 -23.06 -10.17
C VAL A 171 -11.52 -22.27 -9.30
N ARG A 172 -11.03 -21.27 -8.58
CA ARG A 172 -11.85 -20.35 -7.78
C ARG A 172 -12.01 -19.02 -8.50
N VAL A 173 -13.23 -18.58 -8.75
CA VAL A 173 -13.51 -17.23 -9.26
C VAL A 173 -13.31 -16.22 -8.14
N ARG A 174 -12.58 -15.12 -8.42
CA ARG A 174 -12.35 -14.06 -7.44
C ARG A 174 -13.60 -13.20 -7.28
N GLY A 175 -13.96 -12.94 -6.02
CA GLY A 175 -14.97 -11.96 -5.65
C GLY A 175 -14.37 -10.63 -5.22
N GLU A 176 -15.20 -9.78 -4.64
CA GLU A 176 -14.77 -8.55 -3.98
C GLU A 176 -13.97 -8.88 -2.72
N ARG A 177 -12.81 -8.26 -2.56
CA ARG A 177 -11.94 -8.47 -1.40
C ARG A 177 -11.57 -7.14 -0.75
N TRP A 178 -11.51 -7.17 0.57
CA TRP A 178 -10.91 -6.11 1.37
C TRP A 178 -9.71 -6.64 2.17
N SER A 179 -8.79 -5.75 2.50
CA SER A 179 -7.80 -6.04 3.53
C SER A 179 -7.45 -4.81 4.34
N ILE A 180 -7.16 -5.03 5.62
CA ILE A 180 -6.66 -3.99 6.52
C ILE A 180 -5.21 -4.32 6.86
N THR A 181 -4.30 -3.43 6.48
CA THR A 181 -2.87 -3.56 6.78
C THR A 181 -2.47 -2.60 7.90
N TYR A 182 -1.83 -3.11 8.95
CA TYR A 182 -1.41 -2.34 10.13
C TYR A 182 0.11 -2.24 10.17
N ARG A 183 0.63 -1.04 10.49
CA ARG A 183 2.07 -0.76 10.55
C ARG A 183 2.45 0.03 11.79
N TRP A 184 3.56 -0.36 12.38
CA TRP A 184 4.21 0.34 13.49
C TRP A 184 5.53 0.90 13.01
N LEU A 185 5.78 2.13 13.39
CA LEU A 185 7.02 2.79 13.10
C LEU A 185 8.14 2.25 13.97
N ARG A 186 9.26 1.96 13.30
CA ARG A 186 10.52 1.64 13.94
C ARG A 186 11.08 2.90 14.57
N GLU A 187 11.47 2.80 15.83
CA GLU A 187 12.21 3.88 16.50
C GLU A 187 13.50 4.19 15.72
N GLY A 188 13.75 5.47 15.46
CA GLY A 188 14.87 5.93 14.63
C GLY A 188 14.68 5.74 13.11
N GLY A 189 13.72 4.93 12.65
CA GLY A 189 13.42 4.77 11.21
C GLY A 189 14.52 4.12 10.38
N GLU A 190 15.46 3.42 11.02
CA GLU A 190 16.65 2.85 10.38
C GLU A 190 16.64 1.32 10.45
N CYS A 191 16.70 0.66 9.29
CA CYS A 191 16.74 -0.80 9.19
C CYS A 191 18.17 -1.33 9.10
N GLU A 192 18.46 -2.37 9.88
CA GLU A 192 19.78 -3.04 9.92
C GLU A 192 19.81 -4.39 9.17
N CYS A 193 18.81 -4.70 8.32
CA CYS A 193 18.75 -6.01 7.66
C CYS A 193 19.84 -6.24 6.59
N GLY A 194 20.48 -5.17 6.11
CA GLY A 194 21.58 -5.23 5.14
C GLY A 194 21.20 -5.63 3.70
N ASP A 195 19.92 -5.85 3.36
CA ASP A 195 19.54 -6.29 2.01
C ASP A 195 19.64 -5.14 0.99
N LEU A 196 20.76 -5.07 0.26
CA LEU A 196 20.94 -4.09 -0.81
C LEU A 196 19.93 -4.21 -1.96
N ARG A 197 19.19 -5.32 -2.08
CA ARG A 197 18.20 -5.49 -3.15
C ARG A 197 16.87 -4.81 -2.84
N LEU A 198 16.45 -4.81 -1.59
CA LEU A 198 15.09 -4.44 -1.17
C LEU A 198 15.05 -3.36 -0.08
N CYS A 199 16.09 -3.25 0.75
CA CYS A 199 16.12 -2.34 1.87
C CYS A 199 16.52 -0.92 1.45
N ASP A 200 15.61 0.02 1.62
CA ASP A 200 15.83 1.44 1.37
C ASP A 200 16.94 2.03 2.27
N THR A 201 17.00 1.66 3.55
CA THR A 201 18.09 2.06 4.45
C THR A 201 19.46 1.56 3.96
N ALA A 202 19.56 0.27 3.62
CA ALA A 202 20.83 -0.30 3.16
C ALA A 202 21.29 0.31 1.82
N GLN A 203 20.35 0.50 0.89
CA GLN A 203 20.62 1.14 -0.39
C GLN A 203 21.09 2.58 -0.24
N ARG A 204 20.47 3.36 0.65
CA ARG A 204 20.87 4.73 0.97
C ARG A 204 22.29 4.77 1.55
N ARG A 205 22.61 3.91 2.52
CA ARG A 205 23.94 3.80 3.13
C ARG A 205 25.03 3.42 2.13
N ALA A 206 24.69 2.58 1.15
CA ALA A 206 25.61 2.16 0.09
C ALA A 206 25.66 3.10 -1.12
N GLY A 207 24.84 4.16 -1.16
CA GLY A 207 24.76 5.10 -2.29
C GLY A 207 24.19 4.49 -3.58
N VAL A 208 23.39 3.42 -3.47
CA VAL A 208 22.79 2.69 -4.61
C VAL A 208 21.27 2.81 -4.68
N GLU A 209 20.67 3.69 -3.87
CA GLU A 209 19.22 3.93 -3.89
C GLU A 209 18.79 4.41 -5.28
N LYS A 210 17.83 3.69 -5.88
CA LYS A 210 17.26 4.08 -7.16
C LYS A 210 16.31 5.25 -6.96
N GLU A 211 16.43 6.26 -7.81
CA GLU A 211 15.48 7.37 -7.82
C GLU A 211 14.06 6.84 -8.09
N LYS A 212 13.13 7.18 -7.20
CA LYS A 212 11.79 6.58 -7.18
C LYS A 212 10.88 7.31 -8.16
N ARG A 213 10.08 6.54 -8.90
CA ARG A 213 9.14 7.08 -9.91
C ARG A 213 8.18 8.13 -9.36
N SER A 214 7.76 8.01 -8.10
CA SER A 214 6.92 9.02 -7.44
C SER A 214 7.64 10.37 -7.31
N VAL A 215 8.91 10.36 -6.93
CA VAL A 215 9.74 11.56 -6.81
C VAL A 215 9.96 12.19 -8.18
N VAL A 216 10.26 11.37 -9.19
CA VAL A 216 10.37 11.83 -10.59
C VAL A 216 9.06 12.45 -11.07
N ALA A 217 7.93 11.76 -10.91
CA ALA A 217 6.63 12.26 -11.33
C ALA A 217 6.20 13.55 -10.60
N LEU A 218 6.56 13.69 -9.32
CA LEU A 218 6.31 14.92 -8.55
C LEU A 218 7.19 16.08 -9.02
N ARG A 219 8.45 15.82 -9.37
CA ARG A 219 9.35 16.82 -9.97
C ARG A 219 8.83 17.26 -11.34
N GLU A 220 8.48 16.30 -12.21
CA GLU A 220 7.89 16.58 -13.53
C GLU A 220 6.58 17.38 -13.41
N ALA A 221 5.73 17.06 -12.43
CA ALA A 221 4.50 17.83 -12.18
C ALA A 221 4.78 19.25 -11.65
N ALA A 222 5.79 19.43 -10.80
CA ALA A 222 6.19 20.74 -10.30
C ALA A 222 6.84 21.61 -11.39
N GLU A 223 7.67 21.01 -12.26
CA GLU A 223 8.27 21.67 -13.43
C GLU A 223 7.19 22.09 -14.43
N ALA A 224 6.19 21.24 -14.70
CA ALA A 224 5.06 21.58 -15.54
C ALA A 224 4.22 22.73 -14.97
N ALA A 225 4.04 22.79 -13.65
CA ALA A 225 3.31 23.88 -12.99
C ALA A 225 4.12 25.19 -12.91
N GLY A 226 5.46 25.12 -12.92
CA GLY A 226 6.34 26.29 -12.90
C GLY A 226 6.57 26.93 -14.28
N GLY A 227 6.20 26.25 -15.37
CA GLY A 227 6.39 26.74 -16.74
C GLY A 227 5.30 27.69 -17.27
N GLU A 228 4.24 27.97 -16.50
CA GLU A 228 3.11 28.81 -16.96
C GLU A 228 3.24 30.31 -16.62
N ASP A 229 4.31 30.76 -15.93
CA ASP A 229 4.44 32.17 -15.45
C ASP A 229 5.56 33.01 -16.13
N GLU A 230 6.11 32.57 -17.28
CA GLU A 230 7.04 33.41 -18.08
C GLU A 230 6.47 33.68 -19.48
N GLY A 231 5.39 34.48 -19.55
CA GLY A 231 4.73 34.70 -20.84
C GLY A 231 3.78 35.90 -20.96
N LYS A 232 3.94 36.97 -20.18
CA LYS A 232 3.22 38.24 -20.45
C LYS A 232 4.00 39.47 -19.98
N GLY A 233 4.92 39.92 -20.82
CA GLY A 233 5.63 41.18 -20.55
C GLY A 233 6.56 41.62 -21.67
N LYS A 234 6.00 42.13 -22.78
CA LYS A 234 6.56 43.23 -23.60
C LYS A 234 5.71 43.45 -24.87
N GLY A 235 4.78 44.40 -24.78
CA GLY A 235 4.28 45.11 -25.96
C GLY A 235 4.93 46.49 -25.98
N LYS A 236 5.99 46.67 -26.79
CA LYS A 236 6.44 47.99 -27.23
C LYS A 236 5.65 48.33 -28.49
N GLY A 237 4.91 49.43 -28.47
CA GLY A 237 4.36 50.06 -29.66
C GLY A 237 4.88 51.49 -29.75
N GLU A 238 5.85 51.72 -30.63
CA GLU A 238 6.19 53.03 -31.18
C GLU A 238 5.70 53.03 -32.62
N GLY A 239 5.10 54.15 -33.05
CA GLY A 239 4.63 54.35 -34.42
C GLY A 239 4.05 55.76 -34.55
N GLU A 240 4.91 56.68 -34.97
CA GLU A 240 4.59 58.04 -35.42
C GLU A 240 3.69 58.04 -36.65
N GLY A 241 2.94 59.13 -36.84
CA GLY A 241 2.16 59.42 -38.04
C GLY A 241 1.45 60.76 -37.90
N GLU A 242 2.16 61.85 -38.22
CA GLU A 242 1.55 63.13 -38.63
C GLU A 242 0.88 62.96 -39.99
N ASP A 243 -0.32 63.51 -40.15
CA ASP A 243 -0.71 64.38 -41.28
C ASP A 243 -2.14 64.88 -41.04
N GLY A 244 -2.32 66.20 -41.11
CA GLY A 244 -3.61 66.87 -40.97
C GLY A 244 -4.37 66.96 -42.29
N ASP A 245 -5.64 67.38 -42.23
CA ASP A 245 -6.13 68.49 -43.04
C ASP A 245 -7.48 69.02 -42.52
N GLU A 246 -7.78 70.23 -42.97
CA GLU A 246 -8.74 71.22 -42.52
C GLU A 246 -10.23 70.92 -42.79
N SER A 247 -11.05 71.73 -42.11
CA SER A 247 -12.48 72.10 -42.30
C SER A 247 -13.59 71.24 -41.68
#